data_AF-A0A2P2E4M7-F1
#
_entry.id   AF-A0A2P2E4M7-F1
#
_cell.length_a   1.000
_cell.length_b   1.000
_cell.length_c   1.000
_cell.angle_alpha   90.00
_cell.angle_beta   90.00
_cell.angle_gamma   90.00
#
_symmetry.space_group_name_H-M   'P 1'
#
loop_
_entity.id
_entity.type
_entity.pdbx_description
1 polymer ?
#
loop_
_entity_poly.entity_id
_entity_poly.type
_entity_poly.pdbx_seq_one_letter_code
_entity_poly.pdbx_strand_id
1 'polypeptide(L)'
;MQKFVGIFSLLLLIACHSANKPYPSEWKHFGNEDRFYLGIPGKASEKAKSVESLSMRQSSCRESADLYAKSPYLWRKFIITNAHNITKEESKAFETHLISMQLKPVLEECQSILEPTLSDGEWYACECLYFITYPGGKVQFEKDLHFHR
;
A
#
# COMPACT_ATOMS: atom_id res chain seq x y z
N MET A 1 -3.26 36.89 41.73
CA MET A 1 -4.33 36.13 41.06
C MET A 1 -3.98 36.01 39.58
N GLN A 2 -3.78 34.77 39.14
CA GLN A 2 -3.31 34.36 37.81
C GLN A 2 -4.27 34.80 36.68
N LYS A 3 -3.71 35.15 35.51
CA LYS A 3 -4.40 34.97 34.22
C LYS A 3 -3.41 34.41 33.18
N PHE A 4 -3.31 33.08 33.19
CA PHE A 4 -2.73 32.26 32.13
C PHE A 4 -3.60 32.39 30.87
N VAL A 5 -3.25 33.28 29.93
CA VAL A 5 -3.97 33.44 28.64
C VAL A 5 -2.98 33.49 27.47
N GLY A 6 -1.98 32.61 27.48
CA GLY A 6 -0.91 32.65 26.47
C GLY A 6 -0.48 31.31 25.88
N ILE A 7 -1.04 30.19 26.33
CA ILE A 7 -0.54 28.84 25.94
C ILE A 7 -1.53 28.07 25.06
N PHE A 8 -2.81 28.47 25.00
CA PHE A 8 -3.84 27.71 24.28
C PHE A 8 -3.81 27.88 22.75
N SER A 9 -3.16 28.93 22.24
CA SER A 9 -3.12 29.21 20.79
C SER A 9 -2.00 28.49 20.03
N LEU A 10 -1.02 27.88 20.73
CA LEU A 10 0.06 27.13 20.06
C LEU A 10 -0.26 25.64 19.85
N LEU A 11 -1.27 25.10 20.55
CA LEU A 11 -1.65 23.68 20.47
C LEU A 11 -2.58 23.35 19.29
N LEU A 12 -3.15 24.36 18.63
CA LEU A 12 -4.06 24.18 17.48
C LEU A 12 -3.33 24.01 16.13
N LEU A 13 -2.03 24.30 16.05
CA LEU A 13 -1.27 24.21 14.79
C LEU A 13 -0.63 22.84 14.54
N ILE A 14 -0.67 21.91 15.51
CA ILE A 14 -0.04 20.58 15.38
C ILE A 14 -1.02 19.54 14.79
N ALA A 15 -2.33 19.84 14.73
CA ALA A 15 -3.34 18.89 14.27
C ALA A 15 -3.46 18.75 12.73
N CYS A 16 -2.75 19.56 11.93
CA CYS A 16 -2.93 19.60 10.48
C CYS A 16 -1.81 18.92 9.67
N HIS A 17 -1.03 18.01 10.28
CA HIS A 17 0.02 17.23 9.59
C HIS A 17 -0.30 15.74 9.41
N SER A 18 -1.54 15.33 9.69
CA SER A 18 -2.02 13.99 9.32
C SER A 18 -2.59 13.99 7.90
N ALA A 19 -1.88 14.58 6.94
CA ALA A 19 -2.09 14.23 5.54
C ALA A 19 -1.71 12.75 5.43
N ASN A 20 -2.69 11.89 5.12
CA ASN A 20 -2.56 10.43 5.10
C ASN A 20 -1.25 10.03 4.40
N LYS A 21 -0.27 9.57 5.21
CA LYS A 21 1.04 9.19 4.69
C LYS A 21 0.87 7.92 3.85
N PRO A 22 1.60 7.81 2.73
CA PRO A 22 1.59 6.58 1.96
C PRO A 22 1.99 5.37 2.81
N TYR A 23 1.34 4.24 2.59
CA TYR A 23 1.68 3.00 3.26
C TYR A 23 3.11 2.57 2.90
N PRO A 24 3.98 2.34 3.91
CA PRO A 24 5.33 1.86 3.66
C PRO A 24 5.30 0.44 3.08
N SER A 25 6.24 0.15 2.17
CA SER A 25 6.46 -1.21 1.68
C SER A 25 7.61 -1.83 2.48
N GLU A 26 7.30 -2.80 3.34
CA GLU A 26 8.24 -3.33 4.33
C GLU A 26 7.88 -4.74 4.80
N TRP A 27 8.89 -5.48 5.27
CA TRP A 27 8.67 -6.73 5.99
C TRP A 27 8.30 -6.45 7.45
N LYS A 28 7.28 -7.12 7.95
CA LYS A 28 6.96 -7.16 9.38
C LYS A 28 6.78 -8.59 9.84
N HIS A 29 7.22 -8.85 11.06
CA HIS A 29 6.98 -10.09 11.74
C HIS A 29 5.63 -10.01 12.46
N PHE A 30 4.73 -10.94 12.18
CA PHE A 30 3.41 -10.99 12.82
C PHE A 30 3.14 -12.40 13.35
N GLY A 31 3.22 -12.56 14.67
CA GLY A 31 3.10 -13.87 15.32
C GLY A 31 4.25 -14.78 14.92
N ASN A 32 3.96 -15.82 14.11
CA ASN A 32 4.93 -16.82 13.66
C ASN A 32 5.26 -16.71 12.15
N GLU A 33 4.79 -15.66 11.47
CA GLU A 33 5.00 -15.48 10.03
C GLU A 33 5.60 -14.11 9.70
N ASP A 34 6.43 -14.08 8.66
CA ASP A 34 6.87 -12.84 8.05
C ASP A 34 5.91 -12.44 6.94
N ARG A 35 5.42 -11.21 7.02
CA ARG A 35 4.52 -10.61 6.03
C ARG A 35 5.22 -9.45 5.35
N PHE A 36 5.20 -9.42 4.03
CA PHE A 36 5.61 -8.25 3.28
C PHE A 36 4.40 -7.36 3.01
N TYR A 37 4.39 -6.18 3.63
CA TYR A 37 3.35 -5.18 3.47
C TYR A 37 3.66 -4.25 2.30
N LEU A 38 2.62 -3.78 1.62
CA LEU A 38 2.76 -2.89 0.47
C LEU A 38 1.52 -2.00 0.28
N GLY A 39 1.75 -0.72 0.02
CA GLY A 39 0.72 0.22 -0.40
C GLY A 39 0.43 0.09 -1.90
N ILE A 40 -0.84 -0.14 -2.24
CA ILE A 40 -1.36 -0.10 -3.62
C ILE A 40 -2.31 1.07 -3.80
N PRO A 41 -2.03 1.99 -4.73
CA PRO A 41 -2.96 3.05 -5.07
C PRO A 41 -4.14 2.49 -5.88
N GLY A 42 -5.33 3.01 -5.59
CA GLY A 42 -6.54 2.78 -6.36
C GLY A 42 -7.17 4.10 -6.78
N LYS A 43 -7.99 4.06 -7.83
CA LYS A 43 -8.79 5.21 -8.27
C LYS A 43 -10.24 4.78 -8.50
N ALA A 44 -11.17 5.56 -7.99
CA ALA A 44 -12.58 5.35 -8.30
C ALA A 44 -12.82 5.60 -9.81
N SER A 45 -13.74 4.84 -10.39
CA SER A 45 -14.19 5.04 -11.77
C SER A 45 -14.91 6.39 -11.95
N GLU A 46 -14.93 6.91 -13.17
CA GLU A 46 -15.67 8.15 -13.47
C GLU A 46 -17.15 8.06 -13.12
N LYS A 47 -17.76 6.88 -13.32
CA LYS A 47 -19.15 6.62 -12.90
C LYS A 47 -19.32 6.70 -11.38
N ALA A 48 -18.37 6.19 -10.60
CA ALA A 48 -18.42 6.27 -9.15
C ALA A 48 -18.19 7.70 -8.65
N LYS A 49 -17.39 8.51 -9.37
CA LYS A 49 -17.18 9.93 -9.06
C LYS A 49 -18.39 10.80 -9.41
N SER A 50 -19.13 10.43 -10.45
CA SER A 50 -20.29 11.21 -10.92
C SER A 50 -21.56 10.99 -10.10
N VAL A 51 -21.54 10.07 -9.13
CA VAL A 51 -22.66 9.80 -8.23
C VAL A 51 -22.29 10.20 -6.81
N GLU A 52 -23.24 10.79 -6.07
CA GLU A 52 -23.04 11.20 -4.67
C GLU A 52 -23.09 10.04 -3.69
N SER A 53 -22.50 8.89 -4.04
CA SER A 53 -22.43 7.70 -3.20
C SER A 53 -21.02 7.45 -2.72
N LEU A 54 -20.77 7.68 -1.43
CA LEU A 54 -19.49 7.38 -0.79
C LEU A 54 -19.16 5.88 -0.88
N SER A 55 -20.13 4.99 -0.68
CA SER A 55 -19.93 3.55 -0.74
C SER A 55 -19.51 3.08 -2.13
N MET A 56 -20.08 3.66 -3.19
CA MET A 56 -19.67 3.37 -4.57
C MET A 56 -18.26 3.86 -4.89
N ARG A 57 -17.87 5.04 -4.36
CA ARG A 57 -16.50 5.55 -4.50
C ARG A 57 -15.49 4.64 -3.79
N GLN A 58 -15.81 4.26 -2.56
CA GLN A 58 -15.03 3.32 -1.76
C GLN A 58 -14.86 1.98 -2.48
N SER A 59 -15.95 1.34 -2.91
CA SER A 59 -15.89 0.04 -3.56
C SER A 59 -15.11 0.11 -4.88
N SER A 60 -15.42 1.10 -5.72
CA SER A 60 -14.73 1.26 -7.02
C SER A 60 -13.24 1.54 -6.86
N CYS A 61 -12.86 2.33 -5.85
CA CYS A 61 -11.44 2.58 -5.59
C CYS A 61 -10.71 1.33 -5.09
N ARG A 62 -11.33 0.58 -4.17
CA ARG A 62 -10.79 -0.69 -3.64
C ARG A 62 -10.67 -1.75 -4.73
N GLU A 63 -11.67 -1.88 -5.59
CA GLU A 63 -11.65 -2.77 -6.75
C GLU A 63 -10.51 -2.43 -7.70
N SER A 64 -10.28 -1.14 -7.96
CA SER A 64 -9.14 -0.71 -8.75
C SER A 64 -7.82 -1.13 -8.11
N ALA A 65 -7.64 -0.90 -6.79
CA ALA A 65 -6.44 -1.33 -6.08
C ALA A 65 -6.26 -2.86 -6.08
N ASP A 66 -7.33 -3.63 -5.94
CA ASP A 66 -7.31 -5.10 -5.96
C ASP A 66 -6.87 -5.65 -7.33
N LEU A 67 -7.32 -5.03 -8.43
CA LEU A 67 -6.84 -5.38 -9.78
C LEU A 67 -5.32 -5.17 -9.91
N TYR A 68 -4.78 -4.08 -9.34
CA TYR A 68 -3.34 -3.85 -9.31
C TYR A 68 -2.61 -4.87 -8.42
N ALA A 69 -3.16 -5.19 -7.25
CA ALA A 69 -2.58 -6.18 -6.34
C ALA A 69 -2.51 -7.57 -6.99
N LYS A 70 -3.49 -7.96 -7.79
CA LYS A 70 -3.52 -9.27 -8.46
C LYS A 70 -2.70 -9.31 -9.76
N SER A 71 -2.13 -8.19 -10.17
CA SER A 71 -1.38 -8.10 -11.43
C SER A 71 0.10 -8.47 -11.26
N PRO A 72 0.79 -8.89 -12.34
CA PRO A 72 2.25 -9.13 -12.30
C PRO A 72 3.07 -7.90 -11.88
N TYR A 73 2.51 -6.69 -12.06
CA TYR A 73 3.12 -5.45 -11.60
C TYR A 73 3.40 -5.46 -10.08
N LEU A 74 2.53 -6.09 -9.30
CA LEU A 74 2.74 -6.23 -7.87
C LEU A 74 4.05 -6.99 -7.57
N TRP A 75 4.24 -8.13 -8.22
CA TRP A 75 5.42 -8.97 -8.01
C TRP A 75 6.68 -8.23 -8.41
N ARG A 76 6.64 -7.49 -9.51
CA ARG A 76 7.77 -6.65 -9.90
C ARG A 76 8.08 -5.57 -8.86
N LYS A 77 7.07 -4.90 -8.30
CA LYS A 77 7.26 -3.92 -7.22
C LYS A 77 7.85 -4.61 -5.98
N PHE A 78 7.33 -5.77 -5.59
CA PHE A 78 7.84 -6.57 -4.48
C PHE A 78 9.32 -6.93 -4.66
N ILE A 79 9.71 -7.38 -5.86
CA ILE A 79 11.12 -7.69 -6.18
C ILE A 79 11.96 -6.43 -6.08
N ILE A 80 11.59 -5.35 -6.78
CA ILE A 80 12.39 -4.11 -6.83
C ILE A 80 12.60 -3.51 -5.43
N THR A 81 11.57 -3.55 -4.57
CA THR A 81 11.69 -3.03 -3.19
C THR A 81 12.65 -3.86 -2.34
N ASN A 82 12.83 -5.14 -2.61
CA ASN A 82 13.66 -6.03 -1.80
C ASN A 82 15.00 -6.42 -2.43
N ALA A 83 15.15 -6.22 -3.74
CA ALA A 83 16.30 -6.67 -4.52
C ALA A 83 17.12 -5.47 -5.00
N HIS A 84 18.12 -5.08 -4.21
CA HIS A 84 19.12 -4.14 -4.68
C HIS A 84 20.01 -4.82 -5.72
N ASN A 85 20.20 -4.17 -6.89
CA ASN A 85 21.07 -4.61 -7.98
C ASN A 85 20.67 -5.95 -8.61
N ILE A 86 19.38 -6.14 -8.92
CA ILE A 86 18.90 -7.25 -9.75
C ILE A 86 18.84 -6.83 -11.22
N THR A 87 19.27 -7.69 -12.14
CA THR A 87 19.13 -7.44 -13.59
C THR A 87 17.68 -7.61 -14.03
N LYS A 88 17.36 -7.15 -15.24
CA LYS A 88 16.00 -7.28 -15.79
C LYS A 88 15.64 -8.76 -16.05
N GLU A 89 16.62 -9.54 -16.49
CA GLU A 89 16.52 -10.95 -16.80
C GLU A 89 16.27 -11.76 -15.51
N GLU A 90 17.08 -11.54 -14.47
CA GLU A 90 16.91 -12.15 -13.14
C GLU A 90 15.55 -11.78 -12.54
N SER A 91 15.16 -10.51 -12.63
CA SER A 91 13.86 -10.05 -12.13
C SER A 91 12.70 -10.74 -12.82
N LYS A 92 12.79 -10.99 -14.14
CA LYS A 92 11.74 -11.69 -14.89
C LYS A 92 11.69 -13.19 -14.57
N ALA A 93 12.85 -13.83 -14.40
CA ALA A 93 12.94 -15.22 -13.99
C ALA A 93 12.30 -15.41 -12.61
N PHE A 94 12.67 -14.54 -11.66
CA PHE A 94 12.13 -14.58 -10.32
C PHE A 94 10.64 -14.19 -10.26
N GLU A 95 10.17 -13.24 -11.07
CA GLU A 95 8.73 -12.94 -11.22
C GLU A 95 7.94 -14.18 -11.65
N THR A 96 8.48 -14.96 -12.60
CA THR A 96 7.85 -16.22 -13.06
C THR A 96 7.79 -17.25 -11.93
N HIS A 97 8.83 -17.32 -11.09
CA HIS A 97 8.85 -18.16 -9.90
C HIS A 97 7.79 -17.71 -8.87
N LEU A 98 7.69 -16.41 -8.57
CA LEU A 98 6.68 -15.89 -7.64
C LEU A 98 5.24 -16.16 -8.13
N ILE A 99 4.99 -16.06 -9.43
CA ILE A 99 3.70 -16.38 -10.03
C ILE A 99 3.38 -17.88 -9.89
N SER A 100 4.36 -18.77 -10.08
CA SER A 100 4.15 -20.22 -9.96
C SER A 100 3.86 -20.66 -8.53
N MET A 101 4.34 -19.91 -7.54
CA MET A 101 3.99 -20.11 -6.12
C MET A 101 2.54 -19.76 -5.78
N GLN A 102 1.81 -19.10 -6.68
CA GLN A 102 0.42 -18.68 -6.49
C GLN A 102 0.20 -17.89 -5.19
N LEU A 103 1.18 -17.06 -4.81
CA LEU A 103 1.07 -16.19 -3.64
C LEU A 103 -0.14 -15.28 -3.79
N LYS A 104 -0.91 -15.11 -2.70
CA LYS A 104 -2.13 -14.29 -2.70
C LYS A 104 -1.91 -13.07 -1.82
N PRO A 105 -1.92 -11.86 -2.40
CA PRO A 105 -2.00 -10.63 -1.61
C PRO A 105 -3.30 -10.64 -0.81
N VAL A 106 -3.21 -10.29 0.47
CA VAL A 106 -4.36 -10.17 1.37
C VAL A 106 -4.54 -8.70 1.70
N LEU A 107 -5.76 -8.19 1.53
CA LEU A 107 -6.10 -6.82 1.89
C LEU A 107 -6.17 -6.70 3.42
N GLU A 108 -5.40 -5.78 3.99
CA GLU A 108 -5.46 -5.44 5.42
C GLU A 108 -6.42 -4.27 5.65
N GLU A 109 -6.16 -3.14 4.99
CA GLU A 109 -6.96 -1.92 5.14
C GLU A 109 -6.82 -0.99 3.94
N CYS A 110 -7.69 0.01 3.85
CA CYS A 110 -7.58 1.08 2.86
C CYS A 110 -7.90 2.43 3.48
N GLN A 111 -7.17 3.45 3.04
CA GLN A 111 -7.38 4.85 3.40
C GLN A 111 -7.67 5.69 2.15
N SER A 112 -8.50 6.72 2.27
CA SER A 112 -8.64 7.72 1.21
C SER A 112 -7.37 8.56 1.10
N ILE A 113 -6.93 8.86 -0.11
CA ILE A 113 -5.90 9.88 -0.33
C ILE A 113 -6.65 11.19 -0.56
N LEU A 114 -6.54 12.13 0.38
CA LEU A 114 -7.05 13.49 0.16
C LEU A 114 -6.17 14.15 -0.90
N GLU A 115 -6.74 14.44 -2.07
CA GLU A 115 -6.07 15.34 -3.01
C GLU A 115 -6.12 16.77 -2.43
N PRO A 116 -5.00 17.51 -2.41
CA PRO A 116 -4.90 18.81 -1.74
C PRO A 116 -5.81 19.91 -2.32
N THR A 117 -6.54 19.63 -3.40
CA THR A 117 -7.33 20.60 -4.16
C THR A 117 -8.85 20.40 -4.10
N LEU A 118 -9.36 19.32 -3.48
CA LEU A 118 -10.80 19.04 -3.44
C LEU A 118 -11.24 18.66 -2.02
N SER A 119 -11.86 19.60 -1.31
CA SER A 119 -12.53 19.36 -0.03
C SER A 119 -13.68 18.35 -0.10
N ASP A 120 -14.13 18.01 -1.31
CA ASP A 120 -15.41 17.33 -1.54
C ASP A 120 -15.25 15.86 -2.01
N GLY A 121 -14.01 15.43 -2.26
CA GLY A 121 -13.70 14.20 -3.00
C GLY A 121 -13.18 13.04 -2.16
N GLU A 122 -13.77 12.74 -1.00
CA GLU A 122 -13.42 11.52 -0.26
C GLU A 122 -13.49 10.30 -1.20
N TRP A 123 -12.44 9.47 -1.19
CA TRP A 123 -12.33 8.21 -1.94
C TRP A 123 -12.30 8.29 -3.48
N TYR A 124 -12.04 9.45 -4.08
CA TYR A 124 -11.68 9.51 -5.52
C TYR A 124 -10.37 8.77 -5.81
N ALA A 125 -9.43 8.89 -4.87
CA ALA A 125 -8.22 8.10 -4.79
C ALA A 125 -8.14 7.46 -3.40
N CYS A 126 -7.52 6.29 -3.35
CA CYS A 126 -7.28 5.56 -2.12
C CYS A 126 -5.93 4.88 -2.21
N GLU A 127 -5.42 4.52 -1.05
CA GLU A 127 -4.33 3.59 -0.93
C GLU A 127 -4.81 2.41 -0.09
N CYS A 128 -4.53 1.20 -0.55
CA CYS A 128 -4.86 -0.03 0.13
C CYS A 128 -3.59 -0.74 0.53
N LEU A 129 -3.49 -1.08 1.82
CA LEU A 129 -2.43 -1.88 2.37
C LEU A 129 -2.74 -3.35 2.12
N TYR A 130 -1.88 -4.00 1.34
CA TYR A 130 -1.88 -5.45 1.18
C TYR A 130 -0.70 -6.05 1.91
N PHE A 131 -0.81 -7.32 2.30
CA PHE A 131 0.34 -8.12 2.69
C PHE A 131 0.43 -9.40 1.88
N ILE A 132 1.66 -9.90 1.75
CA ILE A 132 1.96 -11.22 1.17
C ILE A 132 2.74 -12.02 2.21
N THR A 133 2.31 -13.25 2.48
CA THR A 133 3.12 -14.21 3.24
C THR A 133 3.97 -15.00 2.24
N TYR A 134 5.29 -14.98 2.42
CA TYR A 134 6.21 -15.80 1.63
C TYR A 134 6.52 -17.11 2.39
N PRO A 135 6.44 -18.30 1.75
CA PRO A 135 6.85 -19.55 2.37
C PRO A 135 8.29 -19.50 2.88
N GLY A 136 8.50 -19.72 4.19
CA GLY A 136 9.82 -19.57 4.82
C GLY A 136 10.24 -18.13 5.13
N GLY A 137 9.34 -17.16 4.90
CA GLY A 137 9.50 -15.77 5.31
C GLY A 137 10.56 -14.99 4.52
N LYS A 138 11.01 -13.88 5.12
CA LYS A 138 11.94 -12.94 4.48
C LYS A 138 13.26 -13.62 4.12
N VAL A 139 13.78 -14.46 5.02
CA VAL A 139 15.06 -15.15 4.85
C VAL A 139 15.00 -16.11 3.66
N GLN A 140 13.90 -16.83 3.49
CA GLN A 140 13.73 -17.73 2.34
C GLN A 140 13.59 -16.95 1.04
N PHE A 141 12.82 -15.85 1.05
CA PHE A 141 12.72 -14.94 -0.09
C PHE A 141 14.10 -14.44 -0.56
N GLU A 142 14.95 -13.99 0.36
CA GLU A 142 16.30 -13.50 0.04
C GLU A 142 17.17 -14.62 -0.55
N LYS A 143 17.09 -15.84 -0.01
CA LYS A 143 17.80 -17.00 -0.57
C LYS A 143 17.35 -17.34 -1.98
N ASP A 144 16.03 -17.38 -2.21
CA ASP A 144 15.48 -17.72 -3.52
C ASP A 144 15.81 -16.62 -4.54
N LEU A 145 15.79 -15.36 -4.13
CA LEU A 145 16.25 -14.23 -4.94
C LEU A 145 17.73 -14.38 -5.33
N HIS A 146 18.59 -14.80 -4.39
CA HIS A 146 20.01 -15.03 -4.64
C HIS A 146 20.28 -16.24 -5.54
N PHE A 147 19.48 -17.31 -5.44
CA PHE A 147 19.60 -18.48 -6.31
C PHE A 147 19.33 -18.14 -7.78
N HIS A 148 18.50 -17.12 -8.04
CA HIS A 148 18.16 -16.67 -9.38
C HIS A 148 19.08 -15.56 -9.92
N ARG A 149 20.14 -15.19 -9.20
CA ARG A 149 21.25 -14.33 -9.68
C ARG A 149 22.39 -15.19 -10.22
#